data_AF-A0A014MAK4-F1
#
_entry.id   AF-A0A014MAK4-F1
#
_cell.length_a   1.000
_cell.length_b   1.000
_cell.length_c   1.000
_cell.angle_alpha   90.00
_cell.angle_beta   90.00
_cell.angle_gamma   90.00
#
_symmetry.space_group_name_H-M   'P 1'
#
loop_
_entity.id
_entity.type
_entity.pdbx_description
1 polymer ?
#
loop_
_entity_poly.entity_id
_entity_poly.type
_entity_poly.pdbx_seq_one_letter_code
_entity_poly.pdbx_strand_id
1 'polypeptide(L)'
;MEDTMLRLRLDDDLLDDVTHAIPQAVAEAESILERRLYASEADMEAAGDLRGLVIRPDITAAMLLLIDASVGANASKDAETKRQRAEMMLLRYAYRGV
;
A
#
# COMPACT_ATOMS: atom_id res chain seq x y z
N MET A 1 -22.59 13.89 6.11
CA MET A 1 -22.72 13.09 7.34
C MET A 1 -22.11 11.70 7.14
N GLU A 2 -22.35 11.02 6.02
CA GLU A 2 -21.67 9.76 5.66
C GLU A 2 -20.13 9.85 5.75
N ASP A 3 -19.54 10.91 5.18
CA ASP A 3 -18.09 11.15 5.18
C ASP A 3 -17.49 11.30 6.60
N THR A 4 -18.32 11.64 7.58
CA THR A 4 -17.93 11.72 9.00
C THR A 4 -18.14 10.39 9.72
N MET A 5 -19.15 9.61 9.34
CA MET A 5 -19.40 8.27 9.90
C MET A 5 -18.33 7.27 9.49
N LEU A 6 -17.91 7.28 8.21
CA LEU A 6 -16.75 6.54 7.69
C LEU A 6 -15.47 6.90 8.45
N ARG A 7 -15.19 8.20 8.61
CA ARG A 7 -14.01 8.67 9.37
C ARG A 7 -14.05 8.30 10.85
N LEU A 8 -15.25 8.15 11.43
CA LEU A 8 -15.45 7.80 12.83
C LEU A 8 -15.67 6.29 13.07
N ARG A 9 -15.73 5.46 12.00
CA ARG A 9 -15.91 4.00 12.07
C ARG A 9 -17.13 3.58 12.87
N LEU A 10 -18.27 4.18 12.55
CA LEU A 10 -19.53 3.89 13.24
C LEU A 10 -20.35 2.77 12.55
N ASP A 11 -19.77 2.15 11.52
CA ASP A 11 -20.31 1.05 10.72
C ASP A 11 -19.40 -0.20 10.76
N ASP A 12 -20.01 -1.38 10.71
CA ASP A 12 -19.34 -2.69 10.80
C ASP A 12 -18.74 -3.17 9.45
N ASP A 13 -18.88 -2.40 8.37
CA ASP A 13 -18.46 -2.81 7.02
C ASP A 13 -17.09 -2.22 6.62
N LEU A 14 -16.05 -3.02 6.83
CA LEU A 14 -14.66 -2.68 6.50
C LEU A 14 -14.33 -2.85 5.01
N LEU A 15 -15.22 -3.42 4.19
CA LEU A 15 -14.92 -3.76 2.80
C LEU A 15 -14.71 -2.51 1.95
N ASP A 16 -15.57 -1.51 2.12
CA ASP A 16 -15.47 -0.25 1.40
C ASP A 16 -14.22 0.52 1.82
N ASP A 17 -13.91 0.57 3.12
CA ASP A 17 -12.68 1.22 3.61
C ASP A 17 -11.41 0.59 3.05
N VAL A 18 -11.35 -0.75 3.03
CA VAL A 18 -10.22 -1.48 2.43
C VAL A 18 -10.12 -1.16 0.94
N THR A 19 -11.25 -1.14 0.22
CA THR A 19 -11.29 -0.83 -1.21
C THR A 19 -10.79 0.59 -1.49
N HIS A 20 -11.18 1.57 -0.69
CA HIS A 20 -10.72 2.96 -0.81
C HIS A 20 -9.25 3.15 -0.37
N ALA A 21 -8.72 2.28 0.48
CA ALA A 21 -7.33 2.32 0.93
C ALA A 21 -6.34 1.70 -0.05
N ILE A 22 -6.78 0.79 -0.94
CA ILE A 22 -5.90 0.14 -1.93
C ILE A 22 -5.15 1.17 -2.80
N PRO A 23 -5.79 2.15 -3.46
CA PRO A 23 -5.08 3.14 -4.28
C PRO A 23 -4.08 3.98 -3.47
N GLN A 24 -4.39 4.25 -2.20
CA GLN A 24 -3.51 5.01 -1.30
C GLN A 24 -2.27 4.20 -0.94
N ALA A 25 -2.44 2.92 -0.62
CA ALA A 25 -1.35 2.00 -0.33
C ALA A 25 -0.45 1.77 -1.55
N VAL A 26 -1.02 1.71 -2.76
CA VAL A 26 -0.22 1.66 -4.00
C VAL A 26 0.60 2.94 -4.16
N ALA A 27 -0.01 4.11 -4.04
CA ALA A 27 0.68 5.39 -4.18
C ALA A 27 1.81 5.57 -3.14
N GLU A 28 1.56 5.19 -1.89
CA GLU A 28 2.56 5.21 -0.82
C GLU A 28 3.71 4.22 -1.11
N ALA A 29 3.39 3.00 -1.56
CA ALA A 29 4.41 2.02 -1.93
C ALA A 29 5.27 2.51 -3.12
N GLU A 30 4.65 3.09 -4.15
CA GLU A 30 5.37 3.68 -5.29
C GLU A 30 6.27 4.85 -4.87
N SER A 31 5.80 5.68 -3.93
CA SER A 31 6.59 6.77 -3.36
C SER A 31 7.81 6.27 -2.59
N ILE A 32 7.67 5.19 -1.81
CA ILE A 32 8.79 4.59 -1.05
C ILE A 32 9.78 3.91 -2.00
N LEU A 33 9.28 3.25 -3.04
CA LEU A 33 10.11 2.54 -4.01
C LEU A 33 10.77 3.47 -5.03
N GLU A 34 10.29 4.70 -5.16
CA GLU A 34 10.60 5.65 -6.25
C GLU A 34 10.41 5.03 -7.65
N ARG A 35 9.43 4.12 -7.78
CA ARG A 35 9.16 3.33 -8.98
C ARG A 35 7.67 3.05 -9.09
N ARG A 36 7.20 2.93 -10.33
CA ARG A 36 5.81 2.56 -10.61
C ARG A 36 5.59 1.06 -10.42
N LEU A 37 4.43 0.71 -9.86
CA LEU A 37 4.02 -0.68 -9.65
C LEU A 37 3.07 -1.13 -10.76
N TYR A 38 3.28 -2.35 -11.24
CA TYR A 38 2.50 -2.96 -12.31
C TYR A 38 1.90 -4.28 -11.85
N ALA A 39 0.67 -4.57 -12.27
CA ALA A 39 0.01 -5.83 -11.93
C ALA A 39 0.65 -7.04 -12.62
N SER A 40 1.23 -6.83 -13.81
CA SER A 40 1.89 -7.89 -14.59
C SER A 40 3.09 -7.35 -15.38
N GLU A 41 3.95 -8.27 -15.85
CA GLU A 41 5.05 -7.92 -16.78
C GLU A 41 4.51 -7.36 -18.10
N ALA A 42 3.37 -7.86 -18.58
CA ALA A 42 2.74 -7.38 -19.80
C ALA A 42 2.28 -5.91 -19.68
N ASP A 43 1.73 -5.52 -18.53
CA ASP A 43 1.33 -4.12 -18.29
C ASP A 43 2.54 -3.19 -18.23
N MET A 44 3.64 -3.67 -17.64
CA MET A 44 4.91 -2.92 -17.56
C MET A 44 5.55 -2.76 -18.94
N GLU A 45 5.58 -3.82 -19.74
CA GLU A 45 6.09 -3.79 -21.12
C GLU A 45 5.23 -2.89 -22.02
N ALA A 46 3.90 -2.99 -21.92
CA ALA A 46 2.98 -2.12 -22.65
C ALA A 46 3.15 -0.63 -22.30
N ALA A 47 3.51 -0.33 -21.05
CA ALA A 47 3.83 1.02 -20.61
C ALA A 47 5.24 1.49 -21.01
N GLY A 48 6.12 0.59 -21.46
CA GLY A 48 7.50 0.88 -21.80
C GLY A 48 8.36 1.31 -20.61
N ASP A 49 7.98 0.95 -19.38
CA ASP A 49 8.69 1.37 -18.16
C ASP A 49 9.79 0.37 -17.78
N LEU A 50 11.03 0.71 -18.13
CA LEU A 50 12.22 -0.09 -17.84
C LEU A 50 12.62 -0.07 -16.35
N ARG A 51 12.05 0.84 -15.55
CA ARG A 51 12.33 0.97 -14.11
C ARG A 51 11.16 0.56 -13.23
N GLY A 52 10.04 0.18 -13.84
CA GLY A 52 8.87 -0.34 -13.15
C GLY A 52 9.16 -1.61 -12.36
N LEU A 53 8.25 -1.92 -11.44
CA LEU A 53 8.28 -3.16 -10.68
C LEU A 53 6.93 -3.87 -10.79
N VAL A 54 6.96 -5.16 -11.08
CA VAL A 54 5.77 -6.00 -11.00
C VAL A 54 5.45 -6.30 -9.53
N ILE A 55 4.19 -6.20 -9.16
CA ILE A 55 3.70 -6.51 -7.82
C ILE A 55 3.98 -7.99 -7.53
N ARG A 56 4.78 -8.22 -6.49
CA ARG A 56 5.12 -9.56 -5.98
C ARG A 56 4.44 -9.80 -4.63
N PRO A 57 4.39 -11.05 -4.12
CA PRO A 57 3.73 -11.37 -2.85
C PRO A 57 4.24 -10.55 -1.65
N ASP A 58 5.52 -10.23 -1.64
CA ASP A 58 6.21 -9.38 -0.66
C ASP A 58 5.77 -7.90 -0.71
N ILE A 59 5.69 -7.30 -1.90
CA ILE A 59 5.13 -5.95 -2.11
C ILE A 59 3.65 -5.94 -1.72
N THR A 60 2.90 -7.00 -2.06
CA THR A 60 1.50 -7.19 -1.65
C THR A 60 1.37 -7.21 -0.13
N ALA A 61 2.22 -7.95 0.57
CA ALA A 61 2.23 -7.99 2.02
C ALA A 61 2.56 -6.63 2.65
N ALA A 62 3.47 -5.86 2.06
CA ALA A 62 3.74 -4.49 2.49
C ALA A 62 2.53 -3.57 2.29
N MET A 63 1.87 -3.63 1.12
CA MET A 63 0.65 -2.85 0.85
C MET A 63 -0.50 -3.22 1.81
N LEU A 64 -0.65 -4.51 2.17
CA LEU A 64 -1.63 -4.93 3.17
C LEU A 64 -1.35 -4.35 4.55
N LEU A 65 -0.08 -4.21 4.95
CA LEU A 65 0.30 -3.52 6.19
C LEU A 65 -0.02 -2.02 6.14
N LEU A 66 0.14 -1.37 4.98
CA LEU A 66 -0.25 0.03 4.79
C LEU A 66 -1.78 0.21 4.88
N ILE A 67 -2.54 -0.68 4.24
CA ILE A 67 -4.01 -0.70 4.31
C ILE A 67 -4.46 -0.91 5.76
N ASP A 68 -3.90 -1.90 6.45
CA ASP A 68 -4.23 -2.16 7.86
C ASP A 68 -3.82 -1.01 8.80
N ALA A 69 -2.72 -0.31 8.50
CA ALA A 69 -2.34 0.89 9.25
C ALA A 69 -3.33 2.05 9.07
N SER A 70 -3.95 2.16 7.89
CA SER A 70 -4.86 3.24 7.53
C SER A 70 -6.33 2.95 7.89
N VAL A 71 -6.76 1.69 7.77
CA VAL A 71 -8.14 1.24 7.99
C VAL A 71 -8.33 0.60 9.36
N GLY A 72 -7.28 0.06 10.01
CA GLY A 72 -7.39 -0.60 11.31
C GLY A 72 -7.64 0.38 12.47
N ALA A 73 -8.40 -0.03 13.50
CA ALA A 73 -8.73 0.79 14.69
C ALA A 73 -7.53 0.83 15.63
N ASN A 74 -6.38 1.16 15.07
CA ASN A 74 -5.11 1.03 15.73
C ASN A 74 -4.91 2.27 16.61
N ALA A 75 -4.48 2.07 17.86
CA ALA A 75 -3.83 3.14 18.58
C ALA A 75 -2.69 3.69 17.71
N SER A 76 -2.45 5.01 17.72
CA SER A 76 -1.50 5.65 16.78
C SER A 76 -0.13 4.96 16.70
N LYS A 77 0.31 4.33 17.80
CA LYS A 77 1.55 3.55 17.89
C LYS A 77 1.56 2.25 17.08
N ASP A 78 0.43 1.57 16.97
CA ASP A 78 0.31 0.31 16.23
C ASP A 78 0.23 0.57 14.72
N ALA A 79 -0.46 1.65 14.32
CA ALA A 79 -0.47 2.11 12.93
C ALA A 79 0.94 2.49 12.46
N GLU A 80 1.68 3.24 13.29
CA GLU A 80 3.06 3.62 12.99
C GLU A 80 3.99 2.41 12.85
N THR A 81 3.87 1.44 13.75
CA THR A 81 4.67 0.20 13.69
C THR A 81 4.41 -0.58 12.40
N LYS A 82 3.15 -0.62 11.94
CA LYS A 82 2.77 -1.28 10.67
C LYS A 82 3.35 -0.55 9.46
N ARG A 83 3.28 0.79 9.41
CA ARG A 83 3.91 1.60 8.35
C ARG A 83 5.42 1.39 8.29
N GLN A 84 6.12 1.46 9.43
CA GLN A 84 7.56 1.23 9.47
C GLN A 84 7.95 -0.16 8.98
N ARG A 85 7.16 -1.20 9.30
CA ARG A 85 7.39 -2.56 8.78
C ARG A 85 7.19 -2.64 7.27
N ALA A 86 6.12 -2.03 6.76
CA ALA A 86 5.87 -1.97 5.32
C ALA A 86 7.02 -1.26 4.59
N GLU A 87 7.45 -0.10 5.10
CA GLU A 87 8.58 0.66 4.55
C GLU A 87 9.87 -0.17 4.53
N MET A 88 10.23 -0.83 5.64
CA MET A 88 11.39 -1.72 5.68
C MET A 88 11.31 -2.88 4.68
N MET A 89 10.10 -3.39 4.40
CA MET A 89 9.90 -4.43 3.38
C MET A 89 10.11 -3.87 1.97
N LEU A 90 9.56 -2.70 1.68
CA LEU A 90 9.64 -2.03 0.38
C LEU A 90 11.06 -1.56 0.06
N LEU A 91 11.76 -0.98 1.03
CA LEU A 91 13.15 -0.50 0.86
C LEU A 91 14.11 -1.62 0.44
N ARG A 92 13.85 -2.89 0.81
CA ARG A 92 14.64 -4.04 0.33
C ARG A 92 14.59 -4.18 -1.19
N TYR A 93 13.52 -3.72 -1.84
CA TYR A 93 13.38 -3.72 -3.29
C TYR A 93 13.94 -2.45 -3.94
N ALA A 94 13.82 -1.31 -3.26
CA ALA A 94 14.45 -0.07 -3.70
C ALA A 94 15.99 -0.21 -3.76
N TYR A 95 16.59 -0.82 -2.73
CA TYR A 95 18.05 -0.99 -2.63
C TYR A 95 18.62 -2.20 -3.39
N ARG A 96 17.79 -3.15 -3.83
CA ARG A 96 18.24 -4.30 -4.66
C ARG A 96 18.50 -3.94 -6.13
N GLY A 97 18.49 -2.65 -6.48
CA GLY A 97 18.89 -2.14 -7.79
C GLY A 97 20.40 -1.93 -7.94
N VAL A 98 21.23 -2.94 -7.64
CA VAL A 98 22.65 -3.02 -8.03
C VAL A 98 22.87 -4.28 -8.84
#